data_AF-A0A1Q8VVJ7-F1
#
_entry.id   AF-A0A1Q8VVJ7-F1
#
_cell.length_a   1.000
_cell.length_b   1.000
_cell.length_c   1.000
_cell.angle_alpha   90.00
_cell.angle_beta   90.00
_cell.angle_gamma   90.00
#
_symmetry.space_group_name_H-M   'P 1'
#
loop_
_entity.id
_entity.type
_entity.pdbx_description
1 polymer ?
#
loop_
_entity_poly.entity_id
_entity_poly.type
_entity_poly.pdbx_seq_one_letter_code
_entity_poly.pdbx_strand_id
1 'polypeptide(L)'
;MIKGFKEFIAQGNTLELAVAVIIGGAFKPIVDSITKVIMTIIGQLIGQPNFDSLGAFSLYQDGSYTFHMATAKELADNPDGFVMPGTIVTTVINFFLIGVAVYFAIVLPMNKVKERMAKQKAEEEAKEVTDVELLTEIRDLLSANAAKQ
;
A
#
# COMPACT_ATOMS: atom_id res chain seq x y z
N MET A 1 23.95 28.18 -8.22
CA MET A 1 22.66 27.49 -8.00
C MET A 1 22.74 25.99 -8.30
N ILE A 2 23.18 25.57 -9.49
CA ILE A 2 23.30 24.14 -9.87
C ILE A 2 24.23 23.33 -8.93
N LYS A 3 25.32 23.94 -8.44
CA LYS A 3 26.25 23.29 -7.49
C LYS A 3 25.60 23.02 -6.12
N GLY A 4 24.84 23.98 -5.59
CA GLY A 4 24.08 23.81 -4.34
C GLY A 4 22.90 22.85 -4.48
N PHE A 5 22.26 22.80 -5.64
CA PHE A 5 21.25 21.77 -5.94
C PHE A 5 21.85 20.37 -5.95
N LYS A 6 23.04 20.20 -6.56
CA LYS A 6 23.79 18.94 -6.54
C LYS A 6 24.19 18.53 -5.11
N GLU A 7 24.66 19.46 -4.28
CA GLU A 7 24.98 19.20 -2.87
C GLU A 7 23.73 18.83 -2.05
N PHE A 8 22.57 19.40 -2.35
CA PHE A 8 21.30 19.08 -1.70
C PHE A 8 20.76 17.70 -2.07
N ILE A 9 20.75 17.31 -3.35
CA ILE A 9 20.34 15.95 -3.77
C ILE A 9 21.36 14.88 -3.35
N ALA A 10 22.63 15.28 -3.15
CA ALA A 10 23.67 14.39 -2.64
C ALA A 10 23.52 14.10 -1.14
N GLN A 11 22.66 14.83 -0.42
CA GLN A 11 22.25 14.44 0.93
C GLN A 11 21.40 13.17 0.83
N GLY A 12 21.91 12.05 1.32
CA GLY A 12 21.27 10.73 1.21
C GLY A 12 19.81 10.70 1.68
N ASN A 13 19.48 11.45 2.74
CA ASN A 13 18.12 11.60 3.25
C ASN A 13 17.12 12.19 2.22
N THR A 14 17.58 13.12 1.38
CA THR A 14 16.76 13.74 0.33
C THR A 14 16.52 12.78 -0.82
N LEU A 15 17.54 11.99 -1.18
CA LEU A 15 17.45 11.00 -2.25
C LEU A 15 16.47 9.88 -1.88
N GLU A 16 16.55 9.34 -0.67
CA GLU A 16 15.63 8.30 -0.18
C GLU A 16 14.18 8.79 -0.14
N LEU A 17 13.95 10.01 0.35
CA LEU A 17 12.62 10.63 0.36
C LEU A 17 12.09 10.83 -1.06
N ALA A 18 12.92 11.32 -1.98
CA ALA A 18 12.52 11.54 -3.37
C ALA A 18 12.13 10.23 -4.06
N VAL A 19 12.91 9.17 -3.84
CA VAL A 19 12.60 7.82 -4.37
C VAL A 19 11.29 7.31 -3.79
N ALA A 20 11.05 7.45 -2.48
CA ALA A 20 9.81 7.02 -1.85
C ALA A 20 8.58 7.74 -2.44
N VAL A 21 8.65 9.05 -2.68
CA VAL A 21 7.54 9.83 -3.27
C VAL A 21 7.29 9.41 -4.72
N ILE A 22 8.32 9.24 -5.53
CA ILE A 22 8.21 8.80 -6.94
C ILE A 22 7.58 7.41 -7.01
N ILE A 23 8.06 6.49 -6.18
CA ILE A 23 7.53 5.12 -6.10
C ILE A 23 6.07 5.14 -5.65
N GLY A 24 5.72 5.90 -4.61
CA GLY A 24 4.34 6.04 -4.15
C GLY A 24 3.40 6.58 -5.23
N GLY A 25 3.84 7.60 -5.98
CA GLY A 25 3.09 8.14 -7.11
C GLY A 25 2.90 7.15 -8.26
N ALA A 26 3.91 6.32 -8.55
CA ALA A 26 3.85 5.30 -9.60
C ALA A 26 2.96 4.10 -9.25
N PHE A 27 2.82 3.76 -7.96
CA PHE A 27 2.00 2.63 -7.51
C PHE A 27 0.50 2.96 -7.43
N LYS A 28 0.14 4.22 -7.15
CA LYS A 28 -1.27 4.62 -7.01
C LYS A 28 -2.15 4.21 -8.21
N PRO A 29 -1.76 4.41 -9.49
CA PRO A 29 -2.54 3.96 -10.64
C PRO A 29 -2.82 2.45 -10.70
N ILE A 30 -1.87 1.63 -10.23
CA ILE A 30 -2.01 0.17 -10.19
C ILE A 30 -3.11 -0.21 -9.18
N VAL A 31 -3.06 0.41 -8.00
CA VAL A 31 -4.07 0.20 -6.95
C VAL A 31 -5.43 0.71 -7.41
N ASP A 32 -5.48 1.93 -7.97
CA ASP A 32 -6.71 2.53 -8.52
C ASP A 32 -7.35 1.65 -9.60
N SER A 33 -6.55 0.95 -10.42
CA SER A 33 -7.06 0.02 -11.44
C SER A 33 -7.72 -1.21 -10.81
N ILE A 34 -7.11 -1.78 -9.77
CA ILE A 34 -7.68 -2.93 -9.05
C ILE A 34 -8.96 -2.53 -8.31
N THR A 35 -8.95 -1.41 -7.60
CA THR A 35 -10.14 -0.95 -6.87
C THR A 35 -11.28 -0.59 -7.83
N LYS A 36 -10.98 -0.03 -9.00
CA LYS A 36 -11.99 0.22 -10.05
C LYS A 36 -12.67 -1.06 -10.52
N VAL A 37 -11.93 -2.16 -10.71
CA VAL A 37 -12.52 -3.46 -11.09
C VAL A 37 -13.47 -3.96 -9.99
N ILE A 38 -13.04 -3.88 -8.73
CA ILE A 38 -13.86 -4.30 -7.57
C ILE A 38 -15.13 -3.45 -7.48
N MET A 39 -15.01 -2.12 -7.58
CA MET A 39 -16.15 -1.20 -7.55
C MET A 39 -17.11 -1.42 -8.72
N THR A 40 -16.59 -1.76 -9.91
CA THR A 40 -17.43 -2.07 -11.08
C THR A 40 -18.27 -3.33 -10.82
N ILE A 41 -17.70 -4.37 -10.23
CA ILE A 41 -18.42 -5.61 -9.87
C ILE A 41 -19.48 -5.31 -8.81
N ILE A 42 -19.11 -4.58 -7.76
CA ILE A 42 -20.05 -4.14 -6.71
C ILE A 42 -21.18 -3.33 -7.35
N GLY A 43 -20.85 -2.42 -8.26
CA GLY A 43 -21.83 -1.56 -8.90
C GLY A 43 -22.79 -2.30 -9.83
N GLN A 44 -22.33 -3.36 -10.49
CA GLN A 44 -23.21 -4.25 -11.26
C GLN A 44 -24.21 -5.01 -10.38
N LEU A 45 -23.84 -5.33 -9.13
CA LEU A 45 -24.75 -6.00 -8.19
C LEU A 45 -25.80 -5.05 -7.60
N ILE A 46 -25.45 -3.79 -7.38
CA ILE A 46 -26.31 -2.78 -6.74
C ILE A 46 -27.09 -1.97 -7.80
N GLY A 47 -26.76 -2.11 -9.08
CA GLY A 47 -27.36 -1.37 -10.19
C GLY A 47 -26.89 0.09 -10.28
N GLN A 48 -25.85 0.46 -9.53
CA GLN A 48 -25.26 1.80 -9.47
C GLN A 48 -23.74 1.68 -9.41
N PRO A 49 -22.95 2.41 -10.23
CA PRO A 49 -21.48 2.29 -10.25
C PRO A 49 -20.81 2.62 -8.92
N ASN A 50 -21.46 3.44 -8.09
CA ASN A 50 -20.98 3.92 -6.82
C ASN A 50 -22.17 4.31 -5.92
N PHE A 51 -21.87 4.86 -4.75
CA PHE A 51 -22.88 5.28 -3.77
C PHE A 51 -23.16 6.80 -3.85
N ASP A 52 -22.73 7.49 -4.91
CA ASP A 52 -22.83 8.95 -5.01
C ASP A 52 -24.29 9.42 -5.08
N SER A 53 -25.17 8.57 -5.63
CA SER A 53 -26.61 8.81 -5.69
C SER A 53 -27.33 8.63 -4.35
N LEU A 54 -26.67 8.07 -3.33
CA LEU A 54 -27.28 7.94 -2.00
C LEU A 54 -27.53 9.32 -1.38
N GLY A 55 -28.81 9.65 -1.24
CA GLY A 55 -29.25 10.91 -0.65
C GLY A 55 -28.88 12.12 -1.48
N ALA A 56 -28.64 11.97 -2.79
CA ALA A 56 -28.37 13.10 -3.67
C ALA A 56 -29.61 13.99 -3.78
N PHE A 57 -29.46 15.29 -3.56
CA PHE A 57 -30.59 16.23 -3.50
C PHE A 57 -30.26 17.58 -4.12
N SER A 58 -31.25 18.23 -4.72
CA SER A 58 -31.18 19.62 -5.14
C SER A 58 -32.26 20.43 -4.44
N LEU A 59 -31.93 21.68 -4.14
CA LEU A 59 -32.85 22.68 -3.59
C LEU A 59 -33.25 23.71 -4.65
N TYR A 60 -32.69 23.64 -5.86
CA TYR A 60 -32.94 24.57 -6.94
C TYR A 60 -32.87 23.84 -8.28
N GLN A 61 -34.04 23.68 -8.90
CA GLN A 61 -34.17 23.00 -10.19
C GLN A 61 -35.15 23.79 -11.05
N ASP A 62 -34.76 24.02 -12.30
CA ASP A 62 -35.61 24.66 -13.31
C ASP A 62 -36.21 26.03 -12.88
N GLY A 63 -35.40 26.86 -12.21
CA GLY A 63 -35.79 28.22 -11.82
C GLY A 63 -36.65 28.34 -10.55
N SER A 64 -36.91 27.24 -9.85
CA SER A 64 -37.73 27.22 -8.63
C SER A 64 -37.03 26.50 -7.47
N TYR A 65 -37.30 26.97 -6.24
CA TYR A 65 -36.83 26.30 -5.02
C TYR A 65 -37.77 25.15 -4.67
N THR A 66 -37.41 23.95 -5.14
CA THR A 66 -38.11 22.71 -4.84
C THR A 66 -37.11 21.68 -4.35
N PHE A 67 -37.51 20.86 -3.39
CA PHE A 67 -36.70 19.74 -2.92
C PHE A 67 -36.85 18.59 -3.91
N HIS A 68 -35.79 18.33 -4.68
CA HIS A 68 -35.73 17.22 -5.62
C HIS A 68 -34.71 16.20 -5.15
N MET A 69 -35.11 14.93 -5.09
CA MET A 69 -34.18 13.82 -4.87
C MET A 69 -33.64 13.40 -6.22
N ALA A 70 -32.32 13.47 -6.39
CA ALA A 70 -31.67 13.13 -7.64
C ALA A 70 -31.81 11.63 -7.89
N THR A 71 -32.26 11.27 -9.07
CA THR A 71 -32.12 9.91 -9.58
C THR A 71 -30.71 9.71 -10.12
N ALA A 72 -30.28 8.45 -10.19
CA ALA A 72 -28.98 8.07 -10.74
C ALA A 72 -28.70 8.63 -12.14
N LYS A 73 -29.74 8.75 -12.97
CA LYS A 73 -29.64 9.26 -14.33
C LYS A 73 -29.44 10.78 -14.36
N GLU A 74 -30.16 11.51 -13.52
CA GLU A 74 -30.00 12.96 -13.39
C GLU A 74 -28.62 13.32 -12.83
N LEU A 75 -28.08 12.49 -11.95
CA LEU A 75 -26.73 12.64 -11.42
C LEU A 75 -25.64 12.46 -12.49
N ALA A 76 -25.86 11.54 -13.43
CA ALA A 76 -24.94 11.30 -14.53
C ALA A 76 -24.98 12.44 -15.57
N ASP A 77 -26.16 13.04 -15.79
CA ASP A 77 -26.36 14.09 -16.78
C ASP A 77 -25.98 15.50 -16.25
N ASN A 78 -26.19 15.79 -14.96
CA ASN A 78 -25.87 17.08 -14.33
C ASN A 78 -25.32 16.90 -12.92
N PRO A 79 -24.05 16.47 -12.74
CA PRO A 79 -23.48 16.25 -11.42
C PRO A 79 -23.39 17.54 -10.58
N ASP A 80 -23.08 18.68 -11.19
CA ASP A 80 -22.86 19.93 -10.45
C ASP A 80 -24.15 20.57 -9.90
N GLY A 81 -25.33 20.08 -10.32
CA GLY A 81 -26.64 20.58 -9.90
C GLY A 81 -27.17 19.97 -8.61
N PHE A 82 -26.48 18.97 -8.05
CA PHE A 82 -26.94 18.20 -6.90
C PHE A 82 -25.91 18.18 -5.77
N VAL A 83 -26.39 18.26 -4.53
CA VAL A 83 -25.61 17.95 -3.34
C VAL A 83 -25.56 16.43 -3.19
N MET A 84 -24.35 15.85 -3.19
CA MET A 84 -24.14 14.40 -3.19
C MET A 84 -23.48 13.90 -1.90
N PRO A 85 -24.21 13.76 -0.77
CA PRO A 85 -23.63 13.26 0.47
C PRO A 85 -23.11 11.82 0.35
N GLY A 86 -23.69 11.04 -0.56
CA GLY A 86 -23.26 9.67 -0.88
C GLY A 86 -21.80 9.55 -1.35
N THR A 87 -21.21 10.63 -1.89
CA THR A 87 -19.79 10.67 -2.28
C THR A 87 -18.83 10.41 -1.12
N ILE A 88 -19.22 10.78 0.10
CA ILE A 88 -18.45 10.49 1.31
C ILE A 88 -18.40 8.98 1.54
N VAL A 89 -19.54 8.30 1.41
CA VAL A 89 -19.62 6.84 1.56
C VAL A 89 -18.78 6.15 0.49
N THR A 90 -18.90 6.58 -0.77
CA THR A 90 -18.06 6.09 -1.87
C THR A 90 -16.57 6.26 -1.56
N THR A 91 -16.17 7.42 -1.06
CA THR A 91 -14.77 7.74 -0.76
C THR A 91 -14.23 6.91 0.41
N VAL A 92 -15.03 6.70 1.45
CA VAL A 92 -14.67 5.83 2.58
C VAL A 92 -14.47 4.40 2.09
N ILE A 93 -15.43 3.84 1.33
CA ILE A 93 -15.30 2.48 0.81
C ILE A 93 -14.07 2.37 -0.11
N ASN A 94 -13.84 3.35 -0.98
CA ASN A 94 -12.67 3.38 -1.85
C ASN A 94 -11.36 3.42 -1.03
N PHE A 95 -11.31 4.24 0.02
CA PHE A 95 -10.15 4.29 0.93
C PHE A 95 -9.87 2.92 1.57
N PHE A 96 -10.91 2.23 2.05
CA PHE A 96 -10.76 0.88 2.59
C PHE A 96 -10.28 -0.11 1.52
N LEU A 97 -10.83 -0.07 0.31
CA LEU A 97 -10.38 -0.94 -0.79
C LEU A 97 -8.93 -0.70 -1.18
N ILE A 98 -8.50 0.56 -1.28
CA ILE A 98 -7.10 0.93 -1.55
C ILE A 98 -6.21 0.40 -0.43
N GLY A 99 -6.60 0.59 0.84
CA GLY A 99 -5.84 0.11 2.00
C GLY A 99 -5.69 -1.42 2.00
N VAL A 100 -6.77 -2.15 1.72
CA VAL A 100 -6.75 -3.62 1.59
C VAL A 100 -5.85 -4.04 0.43
N ALA A 101 -5.97 -3.40 -0.74
CA ALA A 101 -5.15 -3.71 -1.90
C ALA A 101 -3.66 -3.48 -1.62
N VAL A 102 -3.29 -2.35 -1.02
CA VAL A 102 -1.89 -2.04 -0.63
C VAL A 102 -1.38 -3.04 0.40
N TYR A 103 -2.20 -3.39 1.40
CA TYR A 103 -1.82 -4.35 2.42
C TYR A 103 -1.52 -5.73 1.81
N PHE A 104 -2.41 -6.26 0.98
CA PHE A 104 -2.22 -7.57 0.36
C PHE A 104 -1.14 -7.58 -0.73
N ALA A 105 -1.01 -6.52 -1.53
CA ALA A 105 -0.06 -6.47 -2.64
C ALA A 105 1.38 -6.12 -2.21
N ILE A 106 1.55 -5.33 -1.14
CA ILE A 106 2.86 -4.83 -0.71
C ILE A 106 3.21 -5.31 0.69
N VAL A 107 2.38 -5.00 1.69
CA VAL A 107 2.74 -5.23 3.10
C VAL A 107 2.90 -6.72 3.41
N LEU A 108 1.95 -7.55 2.94
CA LEU A 108 1.97 -8.99 3.18
C LEU A 108 3.19 -9.70 2.54
N PRO A 109 3.51 -9.53 1.24
CA PRO A 109 4.70 -10.15 0.66
C PRO A 109 5.98 -9.59 1.27
N MET A 110 6.03 -8.28 1.55
CA MET A 110 7.20 -7.66 2.18
C MET A 110 7.46 -8.24 3.58
N ASN A 111 6.41 -8.41 4.38
CA ASN A 111 6.53 -9.02 5.71
C ASN A 111 6.97 -10.49 5.61
N LYS A 112 6.45 -11.25 4.63
CA LYS A 112 6.84 -12.64 4.39
C LYS A 112 8.30 -12.78 3.94
N VAL A 113 8.79 -11.87 3.10
CA VAL A 113 10.19 -11.85 2.66
C VAL A 113 11.11 -11.47 3.82
N LYS A 114 10.75 -10.44 4.60
CA LYS A 114 11.50 -10.06 5.82
C LYS A 114 11.61 -11.21 6.81
N GLU A 115 10.52 -11.92 7.07
CA GLU A 115 10.52 -13.09 7.96
C GLU A 115 11.44 -14.20 7.43
N ARG A 116 11.43 -14.45 6.11
CA ARG A 116 12.33 -15.43 5.50
C ARG A 116 13.80 -15.03 5.58
N MET A 117 14.13 -13.77 5.35
CA MET A 117 15.50 -13.27 5.47
C MET A 117 15.98 -13.30 6.93
N ALA A 118 15.11 -12.94 7.88
CA ALA A 118 15.43 -13.03 9.31
C ALA A 118 15.68 -14.48 9.75
N LYS A 119 14.87 -15.43 9.27
CA LYS A 119 15.07 -16.87 9.53
C LYS A 119 16.37 -17.39 8.92
N GLN A 120 16.68 -17.01 7.68
CA GLN A 120 17.93 -17.40 7.03
C GLN A 120 19.15 -16.88 7.79
N LYS A 121 19.11 -15.61 8.21
CA LYS A 121 20.19 -15.00 9.00
C LYS A 121 20.38 -15.68 10.36
N ALA A 122 19.28 -16.00 11.05
CA ALA A 122 19.34 -16.73 12.32
C ALA A 122 19.87 -18.16 12.16
N GLU A 123 19.57 -18.83 11.04
CA GLU A 123 20.10 -20.17 10.74
C GLU A 123 21.59 -20.13 10.36
N GLU A 124 22.04 -19.05 9.71
CA GLU A 124 23.44 -18.81 9.37
C GLU A 124 24.27 -18.50 10.62
N GLU A 125 23.77 -17.65 11.52
CA GLU A 125 24.37 -17.39 12.83
C GLU A 125 24.44 -18.66 13.70
N ALA A 126 23.40 -19.51 13.66
CA ALA A 126 23.42 -20.79 14.37
C ALA A 126 24.45 -21.80 13.81
N LYS A 127 24.64 -21.82 12.48
CA LYS A 127 25.66 -22.66 11.83
C LYS A 127 27.08 -22.18 12.15
N GLU A 128 27.33 -20.86 12.13
CA GLU A 128 28.63 -20.31 12.51
C GLU A 128 29.02 -20.69 13.95
N VAL A 129 28.08 -20.59 14.91
CA VAL A 129 28.37 -20.97 16.31
C VAL A 129 28.70 -22.47 16.43
N THR A 130 27.95 -23.33 15.73
CA THR A 130 28.19 -24.79 15.74
C THR A 130 29.56 -25.15 15.14
N ASP A 131 29.95 -24.49 14.05
CA ASP A 131 31.25 -24.71 13.41
C ASP A 131 32.40 -24.25 14.31
N VAL A 132 32.24 -23.13 15.02
CA VAL A 132 33.24 -22.64 15.99
C VAL A 132 33.37 -23.60 17.19
N GLU A 133 32.27 -24.15 17.69
CA GLU A 133 32.27 -25.17 18.76
C GLU A 133 32.99 -26.45 18.31
N LEU A 134 32.66 -26.97 17.12
CA LEU A 134 33.32 -28.14 16.52
C LEU A 134 34.83 -27.92 16.31
N LEU A 135 35.23 -26.74 15.81
CA LEU A 135 36.64 -26.40 15.63
C LEU A 135 37.39 -26.29 16.96
N THR A 136 36.71 -25.84 18.02
CA THR A 136 37.26 -25.80 19.37
C THR A 136 37.48 -27.20 19.92
N GLU A 137 36.50 -28.10 19.77
CA GLU A 137 36.62 -29.50 20.16
C GLU A 137 37.76 -30.20 19.41
N ILE A 138 37.88 -30.00 18.09
CA ILE A 138 38.96 -30.59 17.29
C ILE A 138 40.33 -30.10 17.76
N ARG A 139 40.48 -28.80 18.05
CA ARG A 139 41.73 -28.23 18.59
C ARG A 139 42.11 -28.90 19.90
N ASP A 140 41.15 -29.07 20.81
CA ASP A 140 41.39 -29.63 22.13
C ASP A 140 41.75 -31.12 22.02
N LEU A 141 41.06 -31.88 21.17
CA LEU A 141 41.39 -33.28 20.85
C LEU A 141 42.78 -33.43 20.24
N LEU A 142 43.18 -32.54 19.33
CA LEU A 142 44.52 -32.52 18.74
C LEU A 142 45.59 -32.22 19.81
N SER A 143 45.33 -31.24 20.68
CA SER A 143 46.26 -30.90 21.77
C SER A 143 46.43 -32.04 22.76
N ALA A 144 45.35 -32.75 23.09
CA ALA A 144 45.36 -33.89 23.99
C ALA A 144 46.10 -35.10 23.39
N ASN A 145 45.98 -35.32 22.06
CA ASN A 145 46.75 -36.34 21.36
C ASN A 145 48.23 -35.98 21.25
N ALA A 146 48.57 -34.72 20.98
CA ALA A 146 49.95 -34.25 20.94
C ALA A 146 50.65 -34.38 22.29
N ALA A 147 49.93 -34.22 23.41
CA ALA A 147 50.48 -34.41 24.76
C ALA A 147 50.67 -35.89 25.16
N LYS A 148 50.13 -36.84 24.39
CA LYS A 148 50.24 -38.29 24.64
C LYS A 148 51.40 -38.96 23.88
N GLN A 149 52.02 -38.27 22.92
CA GLN A 149 53.20 -38.73 22.17
C GLN A 149 54.47 -38.11 22.74
#